data_AF-A0A948UFY1-F1
#
_entry.id   AF-A0A948UFY1-F1
#
_cell.length_a   1.000
_cell.length_b   1.000
_cell.length_c   1.000
_cell.angle_alpha   90.00
_cell.angle_beta   90.00
_cell.angle_gamma   90.00
#
_symmetry.space_group_name_H-M   'P 1'
#
loop_
_entity.id
_entity.type
_entity.pdbx_description
1 polymer ?
#
loop_
_entity_poly.entity_id
_entity_poly.type
_entity_poly.pdbx_seq_one_letter_code
_entity_poly.pdbx_strand_id
1 'polypeptide(L)'
;MEVDIANTPYEGLPSEWQGENKISAEVAVTEVEKAIESGVPLDESFIEAASSTIHDKWLERNGSWSPPEQNKPYAELSEEEKEKDRVIIRKAVEICSKKE
;
A
#
# COMPACT_ATOMS: atom_id res chain seq x y z
N MET A 1 -23.13 -9.02 7.15
CA MET A 1 -22.36 -8.57 8.33
C MET A 1 -21.15 -7.87 7.76
N GLU A 2 -20.96 -6.61 8.11
CA GLU A 2 -19.82 -5.83 7.65
C GLU A 2 -18.61 -6.24 8.49
N VAL A 3 -17.53 -6.67 7.84
CA VAL A 3 -16.29 -7.03 8.53
C VAL A 3 -15.51 -5.74 8.72
N ASP A 4 -15.08 -5.46 9.96
CA ASP A 4 -14.13 -4.39 10.23
C ASP A 4 -12.75 -4.81 9.72
N ILE A 5 -12.54 -4.61 8.42
CA ILE A 5 -11.31 -4.98 7.72
C ILE A 5 -10.08 -4.25 8.24
N ALA A 6 -10.26 -3.09 8.88
CA ALA A 6 -9.15 -2.29 9.40
C ALA A 6 -8.63 -2.84 10.74
N ASN A 7 -9.50 -3.41 11.57
CA ASN A 7 -9.15 -3.92 12.90
C ASN A 7 -9.10 -5.46 12.99
N THR A 8 -9.37 -6.16 11.88
CA THR A 8 -9.29 -7.63 11.83
C THR A 8 -7.86 -8.07 11.50
N PRO A 9 -7.25 -8.98 12.30
CA PRO A 9 -5.94 -9.56 11.96
C PRO A 9 -5.97 -10.23 10.59
N TYR A 10 -4.83 -10.25 9.89
CA TYR A 10 -4.74 -10.79 8.53
C TYR A 10 -5.34 -12.20 8.41
N GLU A 11 -5.04 -13.10 9.34
CA GLU A 11 -5.55 -14.48 9.35
C GLU A 11 -7.07 -14.57 9.53
N GLY A 12 -7.69 -13.53 10.11
CA GLY A 12 -9.13 -13.42 10.32
C GLY A 12 -9.87 -12.70 9.19
N LEU A 13 -9.14 -12.10 8.24
CA LEU A 13 -9.77 -11.41 7.11
C LEU A 13 -10.43 -12.41 6.15
N PRO A 14 -11.54 -12.03 5.49
CA PRO A 14 -12.06 -12.78 4.36
C PRO A 14 -10.99 -12.92 3.26
N SER A 15 -11.05 -14.02 2.50
CA SER A 15 -10.01 -14.38 1.52
C SER A 15 -9.77 -13.30 0.46
N GLU A 16 -10.81 -12.56 0.09
CA GLU A 16 -10.70 -11.42 -0.84
C GLU A 16 -9.82 -10.31 -0.26
N TRP A 17 -10.02 -9.94 1.01
CA TRP A 17 -9.25 -8.91 1.69
C TRP A 17 -7.82 -9.36 2.00
N GLN A 18 -7.62 -10.65 2.31
CA GLN A 18 -6.26 -11.22 2.37
C GLN A 18 -5.54 -11.09 1.02
N GLY A 19 -6.25 -11.37 -0.08
CA GLY A 19 -5.75 -11.20 -1.44
C GLY A 19 -5.32 -9.75 -1.72
N GLU A 20 -6.18 -8.78 -1.41
CA GLU A 20 -5.84 -7.37 -1.61
C GLU A 20 -4.64 -6.92 -0.77
N ASN A 21 -4.58 -7.31 0.52
CA ASN A 21 -3.43 -7.03 1.37
C ASN A 21 -2.13 -7.62 0.81
N LYS A 22 -2.19 -8.87 0.30
CA LYS A 22 -1.04 -9.53 -0.29
C LYS A 22 -0.55 -8.82 -1.56
N ILE A 23 -1.45 -8.44 -2.46
CA ILE A 23 -1.06 -7.75 -3.70
C ILE A 23 -0.42 -6.39 -3.37
N SER A 24 -0.99 -5.61 -2.43
CA SER A 24 -0.38 -4.35 -2.01
C SER A 24 1.01 -4.55 -1.38
N ALA A 25 1.21 -5.61 -0.60
CA ALA A 25 2.51 -5.97 -0.06
C ALA A 25 3.54 -6.35 -1.15
N GLU A 26 3.12 -7.10 -2.17
CA GLU A 26 3.98 -7.47 -3.31
C GLU A 26 4.43 -6.23 -4.10
N VAL A 27 3.51 -5.28 -4.34
CA VAL A 27 3.86 -3.99 -4.97
C VAL A 27 4.84 -3.20 -4.09
N ALA A 28 4.57 -3.09 -2.79
CA ALA A 28 5.41 -2.37 -1.85
C ALA A 28 6.85 -2.91 -1.81
N VAL A 29 7.00 -4.24 -1.67
CA VAL A 29 8.31 -4.90 -1.65
C VAL A 29 9.04 -4.68 -2.97
N THR A 30 8.34 -4.78 -4.10
CA THR A 30 8.93 -4.57 -5.44
C THR A 30 9.48 -3.15 -5.59
N GLU A 31 8.73 -2.12 -5.17
CA GLU A 31 9.20 -0.73 -5.25
C GLU A 31 10.39 -0.45 -4.33
N VAL A 32 10.38 -1.02 -3.12
CA VAL A 32 11.51 -0.91 -2.17
C VAL A 32 12.76 -1.64 -2.70
N GLU A 33 12.63 -2.85 -3.23
CA GLU A 33 13.77 -3.60 -3.77
C GLU A 33 14.39 -2.88 -4.98
N LYS A 34 13.58 -2.34 -5.90
CA LYS A 34 14.07 -1.51 -7.01
C LYS A 34 14.81 -0.26 -6.53
N ALA A 35 14.29 0.40 -5.49
CA ALA A 35 14.93 1.59 -4.93
C ALA A 35 16.29 1.25 -4.31
N ILE A 36 16.38 0.14 -3.58
CA ILE A 36 17.64 -0.39 -3.03
C ILE A 36 18.64 -0.70 -4.15
N GLU A 37 18.22 -1.46 -5.17
CA GLU A 37 19.06 -1.82 -6.32
C GLU A 37 19.57 -0.60 -7.09
N SER A 38 18.76 0.46 -7.15
CA SER A 38 19.07 1.71 -7.86
C SER A 38 19.81 2.73 -6.99
N GLY A 39 20.03 2.45 -5.70
CA GLY A 39 20.64 3.38 -4.75
C GLY A 39 19.78 4.62 -4.44
N VAL A 40 18.47 4.53 -4.64
CA VAL A 40 17.52 5.60 -4.30
C VAL A 40 17.33 5.65 -2.78
N PRO A 41 17.46 6.81 -2.12
CA PRO A 41 17.19 6.94 -0.70
C PRO A 41 15.74 6.57 -0.36
N LEU A 42 15.56 5.73 0.67
CA LEU A 42 14.24 5.33 1.18
C LEU A 42 13.70 6.37 2.17
N ASP A 43 13.66 7.64 1.76
CA ASP A 43 13.18 8.77 2.57
C ASP A 43 11.68 9.05 2.38
N GLU A 44 11.15 10.11 3.00
CA GLU A 44 9.75 10.51 2.87
C GLU A 44 9.32 10.75 1.42
N SER A 45 10.21 11.24 0.54
CA SER A 45 9.88 11.47 -0.86
C SER A 45 9.69 10.15 -1.61
N PHE A 46 10.54 9.16 -1.31
CA PHE A 46 10.35 7.79 -1.81
C PHE A 46 9.04 7.19 -1.28
N ILE A 47 8.76 7.36 0.02
CA ILE A 47 7.54 6.82 0.64
C ILE A 47 6.29 7.37 -0.06
N GLU A 48 6.22 8.69 -0.32
CA GLU A 48 5.09 9.28 -1.04
C GLU A 48 4.95 8.76 -2.48
N ALA A 49 6.06 8.68 -3.22
CA ALA A 49 6.03 8.21 -4.61
C ALA A 49 5.60 6.74 -4.71
N ALA A 50 6.12 5.89 -3.82
CA ALA A 50 5.77 4.48 -3.78
C ALA A 50 4.33 4.26 -3.27
N SER A 51 3.85 5.09 -2.34
CA SER A 51 2.45 5.05 -1.86
C SER A 51 1.47 5.42 -2.98
N SER A 52 1.78 6.44 -3.78
CA SER A 52 1.01 6.76 -4.98
C SER A 52 0.95 5.60 -5.97
N THR A 53 2.07 4.88 -6.14
CA THR A 53 2.13 3.71 -7.03
C THR A 53 1.26 2.56 -6.53
N ILE A 54 1.24 2.30 -5.21
CA ILE A 54 0.34 1.31 -4.60
C ILE A 54 -1.12 1.69 -4.85
N HIS A 55 -1.48 2.95 -4.62
CA HIS A 55 -2.85 3.43 -4.80
C HIS A 55 -3.33 3.29 -6.25
N ASP A 56 -2.50 3.69 -7.22
CA ASP A 56 -2.81 3.53 -8.63
C ASP A 56 -3.03 2.05 -8.99
N LYS A 57 -2.17 1.16 -8.48
CA LYS A 57 -2.31 -0.29 -8.68
C LYS A 57 -3.57 -0.85 -8.03
N TRP A 58 -3.96 -0.34 -6.88
CA TRP A 58 -5.21 -0.72 -6.22
C TRP A 58 -6.43 -0.28 -7.03
N LEU A 59 -6.44 0.96 -7.55
CA LEU A 59 -7.50 1.46 -8.42
C LEU A 59 -7.62 0.71 -9.75
N GLU A 60 -6.52 0.25 -10.35
CA GLU A 60 -6.56 -0.60 -11.55
C GLU A 60 -7.48 -1.84 -11.38
N ARG A 61 -7.58 -2.36 -10.15
CA ARG A 61 -8.40 -3.54 -9.82
C ARG A 61 -9.76 -3.17 -9.24
N ASN A 62 -9.80 -2.13 -8.41
CA ASN A 62 -10.93 -1.85 -7.52
C ASN A 62 -11.70 -0.57 -7.88
N GLY A 63 -11.21 0.23 -8.84
CA GLY A 63 -11.77 1.54 -9.17
C GLY A 63 -13.24 1.53 -9.60
N SER A 64 -13.76 0.41 -10.12
CA SER A 64 -15.17 0.29 -10.53
C SER A 64 -16.16 0.28 -9.37
N TRP A 65 -15.71 -0.11 -8.17
CA TRP A 65 -16.54 -0.22 -6.97
C TRP A 65 -16.00 0.57 -5.78
N SER A 66 -14.77 1.08 -5.87
CA SER A 66 -14.14 1.86 -4.79
C SER A 66 -14.99 3.08 -4.38
N PRO A 67 -15.06 3.39 -3.07
CA PRO A 67 -15.73 4.59 -2.58
C PRO A 67 -15.21 5.87 -3.25
N PRO A 68 -16.05 6.89 -3.49
CA PRO A 68 -15.63 8.15 -4.13
C PRO A 68 -14.46 8.84 -3.43
N GLU A 69 -14.30 8.65 -2.13
CA GLU A 69 -13.21 9.21 -1.33
C GLU A 69 -11.85 8.59 -1.69
N GLN A 70 -11.85 7.31 -2.08
CA GLN A 70 -10.69 6.54 -2.50
C GLN A 70 -10.51 6.54 -4.03
N ASN A 71 -11.59 6.76 -4.78
CA ASN A 71 -11.59 6.81 -6.25
C ASN A 71 -11.11 8.16 -6.80
N LYS A 72 -9.97 8.61 -6.31
CA LYS A 72 -9.30 9.86 -6.70
C LYS A 72 -7.82 9.60 -6.94
N PRO A 73 -7.13 10.45 -7.70
CA PRO A 73 -5.67 10.44 -7.73
C PRO A 73 -5.10 10.54 -6.31
N TYR A 74 -4.00 9.84 -6.02
CA TYR A 74 -3.39 9.81 -4.69
C TYR A 74 -3.17 11.20 -4.08
N ALA A 75 -2.75 12.18 -4.90
CA ALA A 75 -2.54 13.56 -4.47
C ALA A 75 -3.80 14.26 -3.92
N GLU A 76 -4.99 13.83 -4.32
CA GLU A 76 -6.29 14.38 -3.93
C GLU A 76 -6.97 13.63 -2.76
N LEU A 77 -6.33 12.56 -2.28
CA LEU A 77 -6.79 11.82 -1.10
C LEU A 77 -6.64 12.66 0.17
N SER A 78 -7.45 12.33 1.18
CA SER A 78 -7.21 12.82 2.54
C SER A 78 -5.92 12.21 3.08
N GLU A 79 -5.31 12.87 4.08
CA GLU A 79 -4.11 12.32 4.72
C GLU A 79 -4.37 10.98 5.43
N GLU A 80 -5.61 10.74 5.88
CA GLU A 80 -6.02 9.46 6.45
C GLU A 80 -6.03 8.34 5.41
N GLU A 81 -6.53 8.60 4.20
CA GLU A 81 -6.50 7.60 3.12
C GLU A 81 -5.06 7.36 2.63
N LYS A 82 -4.26 8.41 2.45
CA LYS A 82 -2.83 8.25 2.07
C LYS A 82 -2.05 7.44 3.09
N GLU A 83 -2.31 7.65 4.38
CA GLU A 83 -1.59 6.96 5.44
C GLU A 83 -1.75 5.44 5.36
N LYS A 84 -2.88 4.94 4.84
CA LYS A 84 -3.09 3.50 4.60
C LYS A 84 -2.09 2.91 3.61
N ASP A 85 -1.73 3.65 2.55
CA ASP A 85 -0.70 3.22 1.61
C ASP A 85 0.71 3.40 2.20
N ARG A 86 0.96 4.54 2.87
CA ARG A 86 2.26 4.84 3.50
C ARG A 86 2.66 3.79 4.52
N VAL A 87 1.74 3.29 5.35
CA VAL A 87 2.08 2.26 6.34
C VAL A 87 2.55 0.96 5.69
N ILE A 88 2.01 0.60 4.52
CA ILE A 88 2.44 -0.59 3.77
C ILE A 88 3.87 -0.38 3.26
N ILE A 89 4.16 0.79 2.68
CA ILE A 89 5.52 1.12 2.22
C ILE A 89 6.51 1.15 3.37
N ARG A 90 6.20 1.83 4.48
CA ARG A 90 7.08 1.87 5.65
C ARG A 90 7.34 0.47 6.20
N LYS A 91 6.33 -0.41 6.18
CA LYS A 91 6.50 -1.80 6.61
C LYS A 91 7.42 -2.58 5.66
N ALA A 92 7.29 -2.38 4.35
CA ALA A 92 8.18 -2.98 3.37
C ALA A 92 9.64 -2.49 3.52
N VAL A 93 9.85 -1.19 3.74
CA VAL A 93 11.17 -0.62 4.05
C VAL A 93 11.77 -1.29 5.29
N GLU A 94 11.01 -1.38 6.39
CA GLU A 94 11.46 -2.04 7.62
C GLU A 94 11.91 -3.50 7.37
N ILE A 95 11.17 -4.26 6.57
CA ILE A 95 11.46 -5.67 6.29
C ILE A 95 12.66 -5.82 5.35
N CYS A 96 12.72 -5.05 4.27
CA CYS A 96 13.78 -5.18 3.27
C CYS A 96 15.13 -4.65 3.78
N SER A 97 15.13 -3.60 4.61
CA SER A 97 16.35 -3.09 5.24
C SER A 97 16.90 -3.99 6.36
N LYS A 98 16.13 -4.97 6.85
CA LYS A 98 16.58 -5.97 7.84
C LYS A 98 17.20 -7.22 7.23
N LYS A 99 17.23 -7.36 5.90
CA LYS A 99 17.79 -8.55 5.20
C LYS A 99 19.34 -8.60 5.22
N GLU A 100 20.00 -8.02 6.22
CA GLU A 100 21.47 -8.07 6.41
C GLU A 100 21.93 -9.33 7.15
#